data_AF-A0A1L5KY03-F1
#
_entry.id   AF-A0A1L5KY03-F1
#
_cell.length_a   1.000
_cell.length_b   1.000
_cell.length_c   1.000
_cell.angle_alpha   90.00
_cell.angle_beta   90.00
_cell.angle_gamma   90.00
#
_symmetry.space_group_name_H-M   'P 1'
#
loop_
_entity.id
_entity.type
_entity.pdbx_description
1 polymer ?
#
loop_
_entity_poly.entity_id
_entity_poly.type
_entity_poly.pdbx_seq_one_letter_code
_entity_poly.pdbx_strand_id
1 'polypeptide(L)'
;PIPGTETLTKIFGFKFTKVNAQGEAVKGAKFTLSVAKDQNGVLPNSDKYPLEVTSGANGVVKFDGLKAGSYTVTETAVADGYQDFKASFTVAIDENGKVTFAGTDSWGLAPKDSAADYKVTNVKSVFELPKTGAAGIALFVVIAALLGGAAATVYAKSRRASRALR
;
A
#
# COMPACT_ATOMS: atom_id res chain seq x y z
N PRO A 1 1.41 50.07 -24.83
CA PRO A 1 1.56 48.60 -24.84
C PRO A 1 2.35 48.15 -23.61
N ILE A 2 1.67 47.51 -22.65
CA ILE A 2 2.31 46.91 -21.48
C ILE A 2 2.99 45.62 -21.95
N PRO A 3 4.26 45.36 -21.65
CA PRO A 3 4.91 44.09 -22.00
C PRO A 3 4.14 42.95 -21.32
N GLY A 4 3.71 41.96 -22.11
CA GLY A 4 3.01 40.80 -21.59
C GLY A 4 3.86 40.07 -20.55
N THR A 5 3.34 39.93 -19.34
CA THR A 5 3.85 38.97 -18.36
C THR A 5 3.61 37.58 -18.93
N GLU A 6 4.65 36.95 -19.47
CA GLU A 6 4.62 35.53 -19.79
C GLU A 6 4.56 34.74 -18.47
N THR A 7 3.38 34.23 -18.12
CA THR A 7 3.24 33.30 -17.00
C THR A 7 3.79 31.94 -17.41
N LEU A 8 5.05 31.68 -17.07
CA LEU A 8 5.65 30.35 -17.18
C LEU A 8 4.85 29.36 -16.30
N THR A 9 4.07 28.50 -16.95
CA THR A 9 3.35 27.45 -16.24
C THR A 9 4.32 26.32 -15.90
N LYS A 10 4.63 26.16 -14.61
CA LYS A 10 5.50 25.08 -14.13
C LYS A 10 4.74 23.75 -14.16
N ILE A 11 5.38 22.74 -14.76
CA ILE A 11 4.87 21.36 -14.84
C ILE A 11 5.82 20.41 -14.14
N PHE A 12 5.27 19.32 -13.62
CA PHE A 12 5.92 18.35 -12.77
C PHE A 12 5.59 16.93 -13.21
N GLY A 13 6.24 15.98 -12.56
CA GLY A 13 5.94 14.57 -12.71
C GLY A 13 6.33 13.81 -11.46
N PHE A 14 5.83 12.59 -11.34
CA PHE A 14 6.21 11.67 -10.28
C PHE A 14 6.34 10.26 -10.83
N LYS A 15 7.03 9.41 -10.07
CA LYS A 15 7.16 8.00 -10.36
C LYS A 15 7.06 7.18 -9.10
N PHE A 16 6.65 5.94 -9.25
CA PHE A 16 6.71 4.90 -8.22
C PHE A 16 7.08 3.57 -8.88
N THR A 17 7.38 2.57 -8.06
CA THR A 17 7.77 1.24 -8.55
C THR A 17 6.74 0.20 -8.17
N LYS A 18 6.23 -0.52 -9.16
CA LYS A 18 5.42 -1.70 -8.99
C LYS A 18 6.31 -2.89 -8.62
N VAL A 19 6.01 -3.53 -7.49
CA VAL A 19 6.75 -4.69 -7.01
C VAL A 19 5.85 -5.85 -6.61
N ASN A 20 6.45 -7.01 -6.39
CA ASN A 20 5.84 -8.15 -5.70
C ASN A 20 6.16 -8.12 -4.19
N ALA A 21 5.66 -9.10 -3.44
CA ALA A 21 5.88 -9.21 -1.99
C ALA A 21 7.37 -9.35 -1.61
N GLN A 22 8.22 -9.81 -2.52
CA GLN A 22 9.66 -9.95 -2.35
C GLN A 22 10.42 -8.65 -2.70
N GLY A 23 9.72 -7.63 -3.18
CA GLY A 23 10.29 -6.34 -3.56
C GLY A 23 10.86 -6.31 -4.99
N GLU A 24 10.63 -7.35 -5.78
CA GLU A 24 11.07 -7.45 -7.18
C GLU A 24 10.10 -6.72 -8.10
N ALA A 25 10.62 -6.12 -9.18
CA ALA A 25 9.83 -5.36 -10.13
C ALA A 25 8.75 -6.20 -10.84
N VAL A 26 7.57 -5.59 -11.04
CA VAL A 26 6.43 -6.24 -11.70
C VAL A 26 5.99 -5.41 -12.90
N LYS A 27 5.92 -6.06 -14.07
CA LYS A 27 5.45 -5.47 -15.34
C LYS A 27 3.97 -5.76 -15.57
N GLY A 28 3.28 -4.86 -16.26
CA GLY A 28 1.95 -5.12 -16.84
C GLY A 28 0.75 -4.70 -15.98
N ALA A 29 0.97 -4.32 -14.72
CA ALA A 29 -0.07 -3.67 -13.91
C ALA A 29 -0.42 -2.29 -14.49
N LYS A 30 -1.71 -1.95 -14.54
CA LYS A 30 -2.26 -0.72 -15.12
C LYS A 30 -2.78 0.22 -14.05
N PHE A 31 -2.50 1.51 -14.23
CA PHE A 31 -2.87 2.56 -13.31
C PHE A 31 -3.55 3.71 -14.02
N THR A 32 -4.58 4.27 -13.41
CA THR A 32 -5.19 5.52 -13.82
C THR A 32 -4.86 6.64 -12.83
N LEU A 33 -4.71 7.85 -13.36
CA LEU A 33 -4.57 9.07 -12.59
C LEU A 33 -5.84 9.91 -12.74
N SER A 34 -6.39 10.37 -11.61
CA SER A 34 -7.47 11.36 -11.55
C SER A 34 -7.10 12.50 -10.62
N VAL A 35 -7.73 13.67 -10.79
CA VAL A 35 -7.69 14.72 -9.77
C VAL A 35 -8.35 14.17 -8.50
N ALA A 36 -7.72 14.39 -7.34
CA ALA A 36 -8.27 13.93 -6.08
C ALA A 36 -9.60 14.66 -5.80
N LYS A 37 -10.57 13.92 -5.26
CA LYS A 37 -11.89 14.47 -4.94
C LYS A 37 -11.73 15.67 -3.99
N ASP A 38 -12.34 16.80 -4.33
CA ASP A 38 -12.33 18.04 -3.54
C ASP A 38 -10.94 18.69 -3.38
N GLN A 39 -10.04 18.51 -4.35
CA GLN A 39 -8.67 19.08 -4.33
C GLN A 39 -8.34 19.86 -5.61
N ASN A 40 -7.35 20.77 -5.53
CA ASN A 40 -7.01 21.75 -6.56
C ASN A 40 -6.17 21.20 -7.74
N GLY A 41 -6.15 19.88 -7.97
CA GLY A 41 -5.33 19.27 -9.03
C GLY A 41 -5.81 19.58 -10.45
N VAL A 42 -4.89 19.63 -11.42
CA VAL A 42 -5.20 19.85 -12.85
C VAL A 42 -4.27 18.98 -13.69
N LEU A 43 -4.80 18.01 -14.45
CA LEU A 43 -3.96 17.25 -15.40
C LEU A 43 -3.64 18.10 -16.65
N PRO A 44 -2.49 17.88 -17.30
CA PRO A 44 -2.15 18.49 -18.58
C PRO A 44 -3.06 17.99 -19.69
N ASN A 45 -3.36 18.87 -20.66
CA ASN A 45 -4.05 18.63 -21.93
C ASN A 45 -5.25 17.66 -21.87
N SER A 46 -6.45 18.26 -21.90
CA SER A 46 -7.76 17.67 -21.60
C SER A 46 -8.28 16.57 -22.55
N ASP A 47 -7.46 16.04 -23.46
CA ASP A 47 -7.95 15.18 -24.54
C ASP A 47 -7.97 13.69 -24.16
N LYS A 48 -7.30 13.29 -23.07
CA LYS A 48 -7.26 11.89 -22.61
C LYS A 48 -7.39 11.81 -21.09
N TYR A 49 -8.63 11.62 -20.63
CA TYR A 49 -8.97 11.41 -19.22
C TYR A 49 -9.74 10.09 -19.06
N PRO A 50 -9.36 9.23 -18.09
CA PRO A 50 -8.17 9.29 -17.24
C PRO A 50 -6.88 8.92 -18.00
N LEU A 51 -5.72 9.40 -17.53
CA LEU A 51 -4.43 8.98 -18.04
C LEU A 51 -4.11 7.57 -17.52
N GLU A 52 -4.14 6.57 -18.41
CA GLU A 52 -3.73 5.20 -18.11
C GLU A 52 -2.23 5.02 -18.39
N VAL A 53 -1.50 4.46 -17.42
CA VAL A 53 -0.09 4.09 -17.54
C VAL A 53 0.09 2.64 -17.07
N THR A 54 0.89 1.88 -17.82
CA THR A 54 1.24 0.49 -17.47
C THR A 54 2.66 0.44 -16.89
N SER A 55 2.86 -0.37 -15.85
CA SER A 55 4.16 -0.64 -15.26
C SER A 55 5.12 -1.30 -16.27
N GLY A 56 6.30 -0.70 -16.42
CA GLY A 56 7.35 -1.19 -17.32
C GLY A 56 8.05 -2.46 -16.83
N ALA A 57 9.02 -2.95 -17.61
CA ALA A 57 9.81 -4.14 -17.24
C ALA A 57 10.61 -3.98 -15.93
N ASN A 58 10.97 -2.76 -15.58
CA ASN A 58 11.61 -2.39 -14.32
C ASN A 58 10.59 -2.05 -13.21
N GLY A 59 9.30 -2.30 -13.44
CA GLY A 59 8.21 -1.97 -12.53
C GLY A 59 7.89 -0.47 -12.45
N VAL A 60 8.63 0.40 -13.12
CA VAL A 60 8.43 1.85 -13.01
C VAL A 60 7.11 2.25 -13.67
N VAL A 61 6.35 3.06 -12.95
CA VAL A 61 5.17 3.78 -13.43
C VAL A 61 5.48 5.27 -13.29
N LYS A 62 5.29 6.05 -14.36
CA LYS A 62 5.61 7.48 -14.39
C LYS A 62 4.44 8.29 -14.95
N PHE A 63 4.12 9.38 -14.27
CA PHE A 63 3.17 10.40 -14.71
C PHE A 63 3.92 11.74 -14.85
N ASP A 64 3.74 12.43 -15.97
CA ASP A 64 4.43 13.67 -16.31
C ASP A 64 3.45 14.76 -16.77
N GLY A 65 3.93 16.00 -16.80
CA GLY A 65 3.18 17.18 -17.27
C GLY A 65 2.16 17.73 -16.26
N LEU A 66 2.17 17.26 -15.02
CA LEU A 66 1.18 17.60 -14.00
C LEU A 66 1.42 19.00 -13.44
N LYS A 67 0.35 19.76 -13.16
CA LYS A 67 0.48 20.96 -12.33
C LYS A 67 0.64 20.58 -10.86
N ALA A 68 1.07 21.52 -10.03
CA ALA A 68 0.96 21.36 -8.58
C ALA A 68 -0.51 21.09 -8.20
N GLY A 69 -0.72 20.25 -7.18
CA GLY A 69 -2.03 19.82 -6.73
C GLY A 69 -2.05 18.37 -6.24
N SER A 70 -3.25 17.89 -5.94
CA SER A 70 -3.47 16.55 -5.39
C SER A 70 -4.19 15.65 -6.40
N TYR A 71 -3.70 14.41 -6.49
CA TYR A 71 -4.15 13.41 -7.43
C TYR A 71 -4.42 12.08 -6.72
N THR A 72 -5.27 11.26 -7.31
CA THR A 72 -5.51 9.88 -6.90
C THR A 72 -4.99 8.96 -7.99
N VAL A 73 -4.17 7.99 -7.58
CA VAL A 73 -3.71 6.89 -8.43
C VAL A 73 -4.51 5.64 -8.06
N THR A 74 -5.11 5.00 -9.06
CA THR A 74 -5.87 3.76 -8.88
C THR A 74 -5.30 2.69 -9.78
N GLU A 75 -4.95 1.53 -9.22
CA GLU A 75 -4.63 0.35 -10.02
C GLU A 75 -5.93 -0.20 -10.62
N THR A 76 -6.04 -0.21 -11.95
CA THR A 76 -7.25 -0.68 -12.66
C THR A 76 -7.13 -2.13 -13.09
N ALA A 77 -5.92 -2.61 -13.33
CA ALA A 77 -5.64 -4.01 -13.61
C ALA A 77 -4.35 -4.43 -12.94
N VAL A 78 -4.40 -5.52 -12.18
CA VAL A 78 -3.21 -6.17 -11.61
C VAL A 78 -2.40 -6.85 -12.72
N ALA A 79 -1.10 -7.06 -12.47
CA ALA A 79 -0.27 -7.85 -13.38
C ALA A 79 -0.70 -9.33 -13.42
N ASP A 80 -0.39 -10.01 -14.52
CA ASP A 80 -0.74 -11.42 -14.71
C ASP A 80 -0.13 -12.32 -13.61
N GLY A 81 -0.94 -13.26 -13.12
CA GLY A 81 -0.53 -14.22 -12.10
C GLY A 81 -0.54 -13.69 -10.66
N TYR A 82 -1.09 -12.49 -10.43
CA TYR A 82 -1.34 -11.94 -9.10
C TYR A 82 -2.83 -11.98 -8.74
N GLN A 83 -3.12 -11.88 -7.46
CA GLN A 83 -4.49 -11.78 -6.98
C GLN A 83 -5.08 -10.42 -7.31
N ASP A 84 -6.40 -10.35 -7.54
CA ASP A 84 -7.10 -9.11 -7.92
C ASP A 84 -7.32 -8.15 -6.74
N PHE A 85 -6.26 -7.87 -5.98
CA PHE A 85 -6.22 -6.80 -4.99
C PHE A 85 -5.57 -5.58 -5.62
N LYS A 86 -6.35 -4.50 -5.73
CA LYS A 86 -5.95 -3.27 -6.40
C LYS A 86 -5.48 -2.23 -5.39
N ALA A 87 -4.33 -1.62 -5.65
CA ALA A 87 -3.84 -0.51 -4.84
C ALA A 87 -4.55 0.81 -5.18
N SER A 88 -4.66 1.68 -4.18
CA SER A 88 -5.12 3.06 -4.33
C SER A 88 -4.35 3.94 -3.36
N PHE A 89 -3.92 5.10 -3.84
CA PHE A 89 -3.15 6.06 -3.05
C PHE A 89 -3.28 7.48 -3.63
N THR A 90 -2.99 8.48 -2.81
CA THR A 90 -2.94 9.87 -3.23
C THR A 90 -1.51 10.34 -3.45
N VAL A 91 -1.38 11.35 -4.31
CA VAL A 91 -0.12 12.02 -4.61
C VAL A 91 -0.35 13.52 -4.59
N ALA A 92 0.39 14.23 -3.73
CA ALA A 92 0.40 15.69 -3.69
C ALA A 92 1.72 16.21 -4.26
N ILE A 93 1.64 17.18 -5.17
CA ILE A 93 2.78 17.88 -5.76
C ILE A 93 2.67 19.35 -5.36
N ASP A 94 3.67 19.89 -4.66
CA ASP A 94 3.69 21.31 -4.30
C ASP A 94 4.23 22.21 -5.43
N GLU A 95 4.18 23.53 -5.24
CA GLU A 95 4.67 24.52 -6.22
C GLU A 95 6.19 24.45 -6.46
N ASN A 96 6.93 23.80 -5.56
CA ASN A 96 8.36 23.56 -5.71
C ASN A 96 8.65 22.27 -6.48
N GLY A 97 7.68 21.35 -6.58
CA GLY A 97 7.79 20.05 -7.20
C GLY A 97 8.05 18.91 -6.22
N LYS A 98 7.92 19.16 -4.91
CA LYS A 98 8.01 18.11 -3.89
C LYS A 98 6.79 17.21 -4.01
N VAL A 99 7.05 15.92 -4.13
CA VAL A 99 6.02 14.88 -4.22
C VAL A 99 5.83 14.23 -2.86
N THR A 100 4.58 14.05 -2.46
CA THR A 100 4.20 13.35 -1.22
C THR A 100 3.15 12.30 -1.55
N PHE A 101 3.40 11.04 -1.18
CA PHE A 101 2.51 9.91 -1.39
C PHE A 101 1.77 9.53 -0.09
N ALA A 102 0.54 9.03 -0.22
CA ALA A 102 -0.17 8.44 0.91
C ALA A 102 -1.10 7.31 0.47
N GLY A 103 -0.85 6.09 0.96
CA GLY A 103 -1.66 4.91 0.70
C GLY A 103 -3.06 5.01 1.29
N THR A 104 -4.08 4.67 0.50
CA THR A 104 -5.49 4.74 0.90
C THR A 104 -6.22 3.40 0.77
N ASP A 105 -5.58 2.37 0.22
CA ASP A 105 -6.17 1.03 0.09
C ASP A 105 -6.23 0.28 1.43
N SER A 106 -7.22 -0.62 1.54
CA SER A 106 -7.44 -1.42 2.77
C SER A 106 -6.45 -2.59 2.91
N TRP A 107 -5.71 -2.93 1.86
CA TRP A 107 -4.84 -4.08 1.80
C TRP A 107 -3.39 -3.75 2.22
N GLY A 108 -3.04 -2.46 2.27
CA GLY A 108 -1.68 -1.99 2.54
C GLY A 108 -0.73 -2.28 1.37
N LEU A 109 -1.26 -2.34 0.14
CA LEU A 109 -0.45 -2.54 -1.06
C LEU A 109 0.36 -1.29 -1.40
N ALA A 110 -0.20 -0.11 -1.12
CA ALA A 110 0.49 1.16 -1.15
C ALA A 110 0.87 1.60 0.28
N PRO A 111 2.12 2.00 0.55
CA PRO A 111 2.55 2.48 1.87
C PRO A 111 1.76 3.71 2.32
N LYS A 112 1.36 3.75 3.60
CA LYS A 112 0.66 4.91 4.18
C LYS A 112 1.52 6.17 4.17
N ASP A 113 2.80 6.00 4.42
CA ASP A 113 3.76 7.10 4.51
C ASP A 113 4.53 7.28 3.20
N SER A 114 4.82 8.54 2.89
CA SER A 114 5.62 8.91 1.73
C SER A 114 7.07 8.46 1.88
N ALA A 115 7.65 7.93 0.79
CA ALA A 115 9.05 7.54 0.71
C ALA A 115 9.64 7.96 -0.65
N ALA A 116 10.96 8.16 -0.71
CA ALA A 116 11.65 8.46 -1.97
C ALA A 116 11.50 7.31 -2.98
N ASP A 117 11.64 6.07 -2.51
CA ASP A 117 11.41 4.85 -3.27
C ASP A 117 10.01 4.29 -2.97
N TYR A 118 8.96 5.02 -3.37
CA TYR A 118 7.59 4.58 -3.16
C TYR A 118 7.30 3.30 -3.97
N LYS A 119 6.94 2.22 -3.27
CA LYS A 119 6.74 0.87 -3.84
C LYS A 119 5.31 0.42 -3.65
N VAL A 120 4.66 0.03 -4.74
CA VAL A 120 3.26 -0.45 -4.75
C VAL A 120 3.25 -1.94 -5.06
N THR A 121 2.68 -2.74 -4.15
CA THR A 121 2.86 -4.20 -4.13
C THR A 121 1.68 -4.93 -4.77
N ASN A 122 1.95 -5.98 -5.55
CA ASN A 122 0.95 -7.00 -5.88
C ASN A 122 1.33 -8.27 -5.16
N VAL A 123 0.32 -8.97 -4.69
CA VAL A 123 0.47 -10.23 -3.97
C VAL A 123 -0.26 -11.33 -4.71
N LYS A 124 0.26 -12.55 -4.64
CA LYS A 124 -0.38 -13.75 -5.18
C LYS A 124 -1.39 -14.34 -4.20
N SER A 125 -1.30 -13.97 -2.92
CA SER A 125 -2.23 -14.43 -1.88
C SER A 125 -2.33 -13.47 -0.70
N VAL A 126 -3.38 -13.65 0.10
CA VAL A 126 -3.58 -12.94 1.38
C VAL A 126 -2.50 -13.23 2.43
N PHE A 127 -1.70 -14.29 2.26
CA PHE A 127 -0.63 -14.65 3.21
C PHE A 127 0.65 -13.85 3.02
N GLU A 128 0.82 -13.22 1.85
CA GLU A 128 1.95 -12.33 1.55
C GLU A 128 1.71 -10.91 2.05
N LEU A 129 0.47 -10.57 2.40
CA LEU A 129 0.16 -9.33 3.10
C LEU A 129 0.79 -9.37 4.49
N PRO A 130 1.19 -8.20 5.06
CA PRO A 130 1.71 -8.16 6.41
C PRO A 130 0.72 -8.84 7.37
N LYS A 131 1.17 -9.91 8.03
CA LYS A 131 0.35 -10.66 8.99
C LYS A 131 -0.07 -9.72 10.11
N THR A 132 -1.32 -9.30 10.12
CA THR A 132 -1.87 -8.53 11.22
C THR A 132 -2.04 -9.45 12.42
N GLY A 133 -1.22 -9.27 13.47
CA GLY A 133 -1.44 -9.72 14.86
C GLY A 133 -1.59 -11.23 15.16
N ALA A 134 -1.90 -12.08 14.19
CA ALA A 134 -2.33 -13.47 14.40
C ALA A 134 -1.19 -14.40 14.85
N ALA A 135 0.04 -14.12 14.42
CA ALA A 135 1.21 -14.85 14.90
C ALA A 135 1.46 -14.59 16.40
N GLY A 136 1.14 -13.39 16.89
CA GLY A 136 1.25 -13.05 18.31
C GLY A 136 0.24 -13.81 19.18
N ILE A 137 -1.03 -13.89 18.77
CA ILE A 137 -2.05 -14.63 19.53
C ILE A 137 -1.78 -16.13 19.59
N ALA A 138 -1.22 -16.74 18.54
CA ALA A 138 -0.92 -18.17 18.52
C ALA A 138 0.07 -18.57 19.63
N LEU A 139 1.08 -17.74 19.89
CA LEU A 139 2.02 -17.95 20.98
C LEU A 139 1.32 -17.92 22.36
N PHE A 140 0.41 -16.98 22.57
CA PHE A 140 -0.35 -16.90 23.83
C PHE A 140 -1.30 -18.09 24.03
N VAL A 141 -1.96 -18.57 22.96
CA VAL A 141 -2.82 -19.77 23.03
C VAL A 141 -2.01 -21.01 23.40
N VAL A 142 -0.83 -21.20 22.81
CA VAL A 142 0.05 -22.33 23.15
C VAL A 142 0.52 -22.26 24.60
N ILE A 143 0.94 -21.08 25.08
CA ILE A 143 1.35 -20.88 26.48
C ILE A 143 0.17 -21.16 27.43
N ALA A 144 -1.03 -20.65 27.13
CA ALA A 144 -2.22 -20.87 27.94
C ALA A 144 -2.59 -22.37 28.00
N ALA A 145 -2.49 -23.10 26.89
CA ALA A 145 -2.73 -24.54 26.86
C ALA A 145 -1.71 -25.31 27.73
N LEU A 146 -0.42 -24.96 27.65
CA LEU A 146 0.63 -25.58 28.47
C LEU A 146 0.43 -25.29 29.96
N LEU A 147 0.15 -24.03 30.34
CA LEU A 147 -0.11 -23.65 31.73
C LEU A 147 -1.39 -24.31 32.27
N GLY A 148 -2.45 -24.35 31.47
CA GLY A 148 -3.70 -25.03 31.82
C GLY A 148 -3.50 -26.54 32.04
N GLY A 149 -2.72 -27.19 31.17
CA GLY A 149 -2.37 -28.61 31.33
C GLY A 149 -1.56 -28.89 32.60
N ALA A 150 -0.55 -28.05 32.89
CA ALA A 150 0.23 -28.15 34.12
C ALA A 150 -0.64 -27.94 35.37
N ALA A 151 -1.53 -26.95 35.36
CA ALA A 151 -2.47 -26.71 36.47
C ALA A 151 -3.42 -27.90 36.67
N ALA A 152 -3.98 -28.47 35.60
CA ALA A 152 -4.87 -29.62 35.67
C ALA A 152 -4.17 -30.87 36.22
N THR A 153 -2.92 -31.13 35.80
CA THR A 153 -2.14 -32.27 36.29
C THR A 153 -1.79 -32.13 37.78
N VAL A 154 -1.35 -30.94 38.22
CA VAL A 154 -1.09 -30.64 39.65
C VAL A 154 -2.36 -30.80 40.48
N TYR A 155 -3.48 -30.28 40.01
CA TYR A 155 -4.77 -30.38 40.69
C TYR A 155 -5.26 -31.84 40.84
N ALA A 156 -5.12 -32.65 39.80
CA ALA A 156 -5.48 -34.06 39.86
C ALA A 156 -4.60 -34.83 40.86
N LYS A 157 -3.29 -34.53 40.91
CA LYS A 157 -2.36 -35.14 41.87
C LYS A 157 -2.64 -34.73 43.30
N SER A 158 -2.92 -33.45 43.57
CA SER A 158 -3.19 -32.96 44.93
C SER A 158 -4.42 -33.62 45.55
N ARG A 159 -5.50 -33.78 44.78
CA ARG A 159 -6.72 -34.48 45.25
C ARG A 159 -6.48 -35.96 45.59
N ARG A 160 -5.60 -36.66 44.88
CA ARG A 160 -5.28 -38.07 45.18
C ARG A 160 -4.48 -38.20 46.48
N ALA A 161 -3.50 -37.32 46.70
CA ALA A 161 -2.70 -37.31 47.91
C ALA A 161 -3.55 -37.06 49.17
N SER A 162 -4.47 -36.09 49.13
CA SER A 162 -5.38 -35.82 50.25
C SER A 162 -6.35 -36.97 50.56
N ARG A 163 -6.69 -37.81 49.58
CA ARG A 163 -7.55 -38.98 49.78
C ARG A 163 -6.80 -40.19 50.34
N ALA A 164 -5.48 -40.25 50.17
CA ALA A 164 -4.64 -41.33 50.69
C ALA A 164 -4.19 -41.11 52.16
N LEU A 165 -4.38 -39.90 52.69
CA LEU A 165 -4.04 -39.51 54.07
C LEU A 165 -5.26 -39.54 55.02
N ARG A 166 -6.35 -40.20 54.62
CA ARG A 166 -7.62 -40.23 55.34
C ARG A 166 -8.06 -41.65 55.66
#